data_AF-A0A7X1P9G5-F1
#
_entry.id   AF-A0A7X1P9G5-F1
#
_cell.length_a   1.000
_cell.length_b   1.000
_cell.length_c   1.000
_cell.angle_alpha   90.00
_cell.angle_beta   90.00
_cell.angle_gamma   90.00
#
_symmetry.space_group_name_H-M   'P 1'
#
loop_
_entity.id
_entity.type
_entity.pdbx_description
1 polymer ?
#
loop_
_entity_poly.entity_id
_entity_poly.type
_entity_poly.pdbx_seq_one_letter_code
_entity_poly.pdbx_strand_id
1 'polypeptide(L)'
;MRASRLEVADIFRQLGSIYRRQHADELSRGQRCVMSAIEHCRTAALGGHVEQCDACGHQRVAFNSCRNRHCPKCQSMVRAQWLQDRQADLIGVDYFHLVFTMPGELAAIAYQNKAVVYEILFRATAGYPVRSVLVQAFADIAAELYLAYAISGRAARLLVSAQGGIEIERLAESNPQALVSVPLDPLRGVSPGFAAEQWQRAGVNDRMLTALADITSRLYEAFVAADATLLEINPLASSPDGSVCIVGALMSIDEHALFRHRDWIDENADDQLPSNPRERRVAIVSRDVLGGECQYIELDGDIGLLVGGGGPGLYQHDLMLELGGRPANHSVTPPTGSDNRKLRAVIEAIFDNPRLKALLVGFNFAQMARTDIRVRTLVEVLDAKRIDTRKLPIVIRLFGAGEELSRAMVAGRPNVHYVPRGTSLKEAVALVVRLAHGGEPGSAL
;
A
#
# COMPACT_ATOMS: atom_id res chain seq x y z
N MET A 1 -4.50 17.29 -42.56
CA MET A 1 -3.24 18.02 -42.29
C MET A 1 -2.83 17.74 -40.85
N ARG A 2 -1.83 16.88 -40.63
CA ARG A 2 -1.21 16.71 -39.31
C ARG A 2 -0.30 17.92 -39.06
N ALA A 3 -0.46 18.59 -37.92
CA ALA A 3 0.39 19.71 -37.52
C ALA A 3 1.87 19.31 -37.67
N SER A 4 2.67 20.14 -38.35
CA SER A 4 4.11 19.88 -38.49
C SER A 4 4.74 19.92 -37.10
N ARG A 5 5.15 18.76 -36.60
CA ARG A 5 5.91 18.66 -35.36
C ARG A 5 7.22 19.43 -35.57
N LEU A 6 7.42 20.50 -34.79
CA LEU A 6 8.66 21.28 -34.81
C LEU A 6 9.85 20.33 -34.56
N GLU A 7 10.81 20.24 -35.49
CA GLU A 7 12.02 19.45 -35.33
C GLU A 7 13.19 20.31 -34.81
N VAL A 8 14.18 19.68 -34.18
CA VAL A 8 15.43 20.36 -33.76
C VAL A 8 16.13 21.03 -34.95
N ALA A 9 16.01 20.42 -36.15
CA ALA A 9 16.55 21.00 -37.38
C ALA A 9 15.88 22.34 -37.72
N ASP A 10 14.59 22.51 -37.42
CA ASP A 10 13.87 23.76 -37.68
C ASP A 10 14.34 24.87 -36.73
N ILE A 11 14.59 24.52 -35.46
CA ILE A 11 15.17 25.43 -34.47
C ILE A 11 16.56 25.89 -34.93
N PHE A 12 17.42 24.98 -35.38
CA PHE A 12 18.76 25.33 -35.84
C PHE A 12 18.75 26.16 -37.13
N ARG A 13 17.84 25.89 -38.07
CA ARG A 13 17.69 26.73 -39.27
C ARG A 13 17.25 28.16 -38.93
N GLN A 14 16.37 28.32 -37.95
CA GLN A 14 15.87 29.64 -37.55
C GLN A 14 16.84 30.41 -36.64
N LEU A 15 17.40 29.75 -35.62
CA LEU A 15 18.14 30.40 -34.53
C LEU A 15 19.61 29.96 -34.42
N GLY A 16 20.02 28.92 -35.14
CA GLY A 16 21.36 28.33 -35.01
C GLY A 16 22.50 29.29 -35.34
N SER A 17 22.29 30.23 -36.28
CA SER A 17 23.29 31.25 -36.61
C SER A 17 23.50 32.26 -35.48
N ILE A 18 22.43 32.64 -34.79
CA ILE A 18 22.47 33.55 -33.62
C ILE A 18 23.17 32.84 -32.47
N TYR A 19 22.75 31.60 -32.18
CA TYR A 19 23.32 30.78 -31.12
C TYR A 19 24.83 30.54 -31.31
N ARG A 20 25.27 30.22 -32.54
CA ARG A 20 26.70 30.05 -32.85
C ARG A 20 27.53 31.32 -32.65
N ARG A 21 26.94 32.50 -32.86
CA ARG A 21 27.63 33.79 -32.62
C ARG A 21 27.70 34.11 -31.14
N GLN A 22 26.62 33.89 -30.39
CA GLN A 22 26.56 34.17 -28.96
C GLN A 22 27.47 33.25 -28.14
N HIS A 23 27.61 31.99 -28.55
CA HIS A 23 28.43 30.98 -27.85
C HIS A 23 29.69 30.61 -28.64
N ALA A 24 30.30 31.58 -29.35
CA ALA A 24 31.45 31.31 -30.19
C ALA A 24 32.63 30.71 -29.39
N ASP A 25 32.88 31.20 -28.19
CA ASP A 25 34.04 30.76 -27.38
C ASP A 25 33.77 29.45 -26.61
N GLU A 26 32.50 29.08 -26.44
CA GLU A 26 32.07 27.89 -25.67
C GLU A 26 31.80 26.68 -26.57
N LEU A 27 31.39 26.91 -27.83
CA LEU A 27 31.05 25.84 -28.76
C LEU A 27 32.29 25.23 -29.40
N SER A 28 32.56 23.98 -28.99
CA SER A 28 33.57 23.14 -29.62
C SER A 28 33.30 22.92 -31.11
N ARG A 29 34.36 22.64 -31.86
CA ARG A 29 34.27 22.26 -33.28
C ARG A 29 33.30 21.08 -33.50
N GLY A 30 33.31 20.10 -32.60
CA GLY A 30 32.42 18.93 -32.65
C GLY A 30 30.94 19.32 -32.56
N GLN A 31 30.57 20.20 -31.63
CA GLN A 31 29.19 20.69 -31.49
C GLN A 31 28.74 21.45 -32.72
N ARG A 32 29.60 22.30 -33.30
CA ARG A 32 29.27 23.03 -34.55
C ARG A 32 29.03 22.07 -35.71
N CYS A 33 29.85 21.04 -35.88
CA CYS A 33 29.65 20.01 -36.90
C CYS A 33 28.34 19.25 -36.71
N VAL A 34 27.95 18.94 -35.46
CA VAL A 34 26.68 18.29 -35.14
C VAL A 34 25.49 19.19 -35.49
N MET A 35 25.54 20.47 -35.12
CA MET A 35 24.49 21.44 -35.47
C MET A 35 24.29 21.50 -36.99
N SER A 36 25.38 21.65 -37.75
CA SER A 36 25.31 21.67 -39.22
C SER A 36 24.80 20.35 -39.79
N ALA A 37 25.21 19.19 -39.25
CA ALA A 37 24.70 17.90 -39.71
C ALA A 37 23.18 17.78 -39.51
N ILE A 38 22.66 18.25 -38.37
CA ILE A 38 21.22 18.25 -38.06
C ILE A 38 20.46 19.21 -38.98
N GLU A 39 20.99 20.41 -39.26
CA GLU A 39 20.39 21.40 -40.17
C GLU A 39 20.18 20.86 -41.59
N HIS A 40 21.18 20.14 -42.13
CA HIS A 40 21.17 19.63 -43.51
C HIS A 40 20.51 18.25 -43.66
N CYS A 41 20.22 17.56 -42.57
CA CYS A 41 19.67 16.21 -42.59
C CYS A 41 18.32 16.15 -43.33
N ARG A 42 18.18 15.20 -44.28
CA ARG A 42 16.98 15.00 -45.09
C ARG A 42 16.57 16.26 -45.88
N THR A 43 17.55 17.00 -46.39
CA THR A 43 17.35 18.13 -47.30
C THR A 43 18.11 17.90 -48.61
N ALA A 44 17.80 18.71 -49.63
CA ALA A 44 18.49 18.67 -50.92
C ALA A 44 20.03 18.86 -50.81
N ALA A 45 20.51 19.50 -49.75
CA ALA A 45 21.94 19.73 -49.52
C ALA A 45 22.76 18.43 -49.37
N LEU A 46 22.12 17.31 -49.00
CA LEU A 46 22.78 16.00 -48.89
C LEU A 46 22.47 15.07 -50.08
N GLY A 47 21.81 15.58 -51.13
CA GLY A 47 21.28 14.77 -52.22
C GLY A 47 20.08 13.90 -51.81
N GLY A 48 19.55 13.15 -52.77
CA GLY A 48 18.42 12.25 -52.56
C GLY A 48 18.15 11.38 -53.77
N HIS A 49 17.14 10.54 -53.67
CA HIS A 49 16.67 9.64 -54.73
C HIS A 49 15.15 9.72 -54.87
N VAL A 50 14.64 9.29 -56.03
CA VAL A 50 13.20 9.17 -56.26
C VAL A 50 12.76 7.78 -55.85
N GLU A 51 11.81 7.70 -54.93
CA GLU A 51 11.15 6.46 -54.54
C GLU A 51 9.81 6.40 -55.28
N GLN A 52 9.53 5.26 -55.92
CA GLN A 52 8.26 4.99 -56.57
C GLN A 52 7.56 3.84 -55.85
N CYS A 53 6.26 3.96 -55.60
CA CYS A 53 5.46 2.88 -55.05
C CYS A 53 5.17 1.83 -56.13
N ASP A 54 5.53 0.58 -55.86
CA ASP A 54 5.34 -0.55 -56.78
C ASP A 54 3.87 -0.88 -57.05
N ALA A 55 2.94 -0.42 -56.20
CA ALA A 55 1.51 -0.71 -56.30
C ALA A 55 0.70 0.39 -57.02
N CYS A 56 0.99 1.67 -56.78
CA CYS A 56 0.20 2.79 -57.31
C CYS A 56 1.00 3.76 -58.19
N GLY A 57 2.29 3.52 -58.40
CA GLY A 57 3.17 4.37 -59.23
C GLY A 57 3.47 5.75 -58.64
N HIS A 58 2.98 6.06 -57.44
CA HIS A 58 3.25 7.34 -56.79
C HIS A 58 4.75 7.52 -56.54
N GLN A 59 5.30 8.66 -56.99
CA GLN A 59 6.70 9.02 -56.81
C GLN A 59 6.87 10.09 -55.72
N ARG A 60 7.90 9.93 -54.89
CA ARG A 60 8.34 10.95 -53.92
C ARG A 60 9.86 11.10 -53.94
N VAL A 61 10.34 12.31 -53.70
CA VAL A 61 11.78 12.57 -53.51
C VAL A 61 12.13 12.29 -52.05
N ALA A 62 13.05 11.36 -51.83
CA ALA A 62 13.58 11.01 -50.52
C ALA A 62 15.01 11.55 -50.39
N PHE A 63 15.23 12.53 -49.51
CA PHE A 63 16.56 13.08 -49.27
C PHE A 63 17.40 12.19 -48.34
N ASN A 64 18.72 12.22 -48.53
CA ASN A 64 19.68 11.46 -47.73
C ASN A 64 19.76 11.94 -46.27
N SER A 65 20.10 11.02 -45.38
CA SER A 65 20.29 11.30 -43.95
C SER A 65 21.72 11.77 -43.68
N CYS A 66 21.92 12.61 -42.66
CA CYS A 66 23.27 13.07 -42.29
C CYS A 66 24.14 12.00 -41.60
N ARG A 67 23.53 10.87 -41.20
CA ARG A 67 24.16 9.74 -40.49
C ARG A 67 24.89 10.10 -39.18
N ASN A 68 24.72 11.32 -38.68
CA ASN A 68 25.34 11.75 -37.44
C ASN A 68 24.60 11.11 -36.24
N ARG A 69 25.36 10.50 -35.32
CA ARG A 69 24.82 9.82 -34.12
C ARG A 69 24.00 10.72 -33.20
N HIS A 70 24.18 12.04 -33.27
CA HIS A 70 23.46 13.01 -32.46
C HIS A 70 22.19 13.54 -33.14
N CYS A 71 21.92 13.17 -34.40
CA CYS A 71 20.76 13.67 -35.13
C CYS A 71 19.49 12.88 -34.75
N PRO A 72 18.47 13.53 -34.13
CA PRO A 72 17.25 12.85 -33.70
C PRO A 72 16.49 12.15 -34.84
N LYS A 73 16.59 12.71 -36.06
CA LYS A 73 15.96 12.18 -37.27
C LYS A 73 16.68 10.98 -37.86
N CYS A 74 18.01 10.89 -37.71
CA CYS A 74 18.77 9.70 -38.14
C CYS A 74 18.66 8.58 -37.11
N GLN A 75 18.61 8.94 -35.83
CA GLN A 75 18.48 7.98 -34.73
C GLN A 75 17.04 7.51 -34.50
N SER A 76 16.04 7.97 -35.27
CA SER A 76 14.65 7.60 -35.04
C SER A 76 14.41 6.09 -35.17
N MET A 77 15.01 5.45 -36.17
CA MET A 77 14.94 3.99 -36.35
C MET A 77 15.75 3.24 -35.29
N VAL A 78 16.97 3.69 -34.98
CA VAL A 78 17.82 3.08 -33.94
C VAL A 78 17.13 3.18 -32.57
N ARG A 79 16.50 4.32 -32.29
CA ARG A 79 15.68 4.53 -31.10
C ARG A 79 14.45 3.64 -31.09
N ALA A 80 13.75 3.51 -32.22
CA ALA A 80 12.59 2.64 -32.32
C ALA A 80 12.96 1.18 -32.07
N GLN A 81 14.06 0.71 -32.68
CA GLN A 81 14.62 -0.61 -32.43
C GLN A 81 15.02 -0.78 -30.97
N TRP A 82 15.77 0.16 -30.40
CA TRP A 82 16.15 0.13 -28.99
C TRP A 82 14.95 0.12 -28.06
N LEU A 83 13.90 0.89 -28.36
CA LEU A 83 12.65 0.88 -27.59
C LEU A 83 11.96 -0.47 -27.69
N GLN A 84 11.93 -1.08 -28.88
CA GLN A 84 11.36 -2.39 -29.10
C GLN A 84 12.15 -3.49 -28.35
N ASP A 85 13.48 -3.40 -28.37
CA ASP A 85 14.37 -4.30 -27.63
C ASP A 85 14.17 -4.14 -26.12
N ARG A 86 14.08 -2.90 -25.61
CA ARG A 86 13.78 -2.65 -24.19
C ARG A 86 12.38 -3.11 -23.82
N GLN A 87 11.40 -2.93 -24.70
CA GLN A 87 10.04 -3.38 -24.47
C GLN A 87 9.93 -4.91 -24.43
N ALA A 88 10.81 -5.61 -25.16
CA ALA A 88 10.94 -7.07 -25.05
C ALA A 88 11.57 -7.53 -23.72
N ASP A 89 12.36 -6.65 -23.06
CA ASP A 89 12.92 -6.91 -21.72
C ASP A 89 11.94 -6.54 -20.59
N LEU A 90 10.82 -5.86 -20.89
CA LEU A 90 9.83 -5.48 -19.88
C LEU A 90 8.90 -6.67 -19.59
N ILE A 91 8.75 -6.97 -18.31
CA ILE A 91 7.80 -7.96 -17.79
C ILE A 91 6.40 -7.32 -17.83
N GLY A 92 5.34 -8.07 -18.14
CA GLY A 92 3.99 -7.54 -18.35
C GLY A 92 3.25 -7.01 -17.09
N VAL A 93 3.92 -6.24 -16.24
CA VAL A 93 3.35 -5.62 -15.03
C VAL A 93 3.19 -4.10 -15.22
N ASP A 94 2.31 -3.49 -14.43
CA ASP A 94 2.16 -2.04 -14.42
C ASP A 94 3.42 -1.35 -13.90
N TYR A 95 4.12 -0.64 -14.77
CA TYR A 95 5.28 0.16 -14.40
C TYR A 95 4.87 1.60 -14.11
N PHE A 96 5.16 2.05 -12.89
CA PHE A 96 5.10 3.47 -12.55
C PHE A 96 6.46 4.12 -12.80
N HIS A 97 6.57 4.92 -13.86
CA HIS A 97 7.77 5.73 -14.08
C HIS A 97 7.66 7.04 -13.29
N LEU A 98 8.33 7.07 -12.14
CA LEU A 98 8.44 8.27 -11.31
C LEU A 98 9.62 9.11 -11.78
N VAL A 99 9.34 10.25 -12.40
CA VAL A 99 10.35 11.22 -12.82
C VAL A 99 10.40 12.36 -11.83
N PHE A 100 11.52 12.46 -11.11
CA PHE A 100 11.80 13.60 -10.23
C PHE A 100 12.58 14.65 -11.01
N THR A 101 12.01 15.85 -11.14
CA THR A 101 12.78 17.00 -11.59
C THR A 101 13.43 17.63 -10.37
N MET A 102 14.75 17.49 -10.26
CA MET A 102 15.50 18.12 -9.18
C MET A 102 15.72 19.61 -9.48
N PRO A 103 15.34 20.52 -8.56
CA PRO A 103 15.72 21.93 -8.65
C PRO A 103 17.24 22.05 -8.76
N GLY A 104 17.70 23.01 -9.57
CA GLY A 104 19.13 23.19 -9.86
C GLY A 104 19.98 23.41 -8.61
N GLU A 105 19.39 24.03 -7.59
CA GLU A 105 19.97 24.30 -6.28
C GLU A 105 20.34 23.02 -5.51
N LEU A 106 19.62 21.93 -5.76
CA LEU A 106 19.80 20.64 -5.07
C LEU A 106 20.65 19.64 -5.86
N ALA A 107 20.99 19.95 -7.12
CA ALA A 107 21.70 19.03 -8.01
C ALA A 107 23.09 18.64 -7.49
N ALA A 108 23.84 19.61 -6.94
CA ALA A 108 25.16 19.34 -6.38
C ALA A 108 25.10 18.46 -5.12
N ILE A 109 24.11 18.70 -4.26
CA ILE A 109 23.87 17.93 -3.04
C ILE A 109 23.48 16.49 -3.39
N ALA A 110 22.55 16.32 -4.33
CA ALA A 110 22.11 15.01 -4.83
C ALA A 110 23.26 14.22 -5.47
N TYR A 111 24.12 14.90 -6.23
CA TYR A 111 25.27 14.26 -6.89
C TYR A 111 26.27 13.70 -5.88
N GLN A 112 26.52 14.41 -4.78
CA GLN A 112 27.47 13.99 -3.74
C GLN A 112 26.85 12.97 -2.78
N ASN A 113 25.53 13.01 -2.55
CA ASN A 113 24.83 12.23 -1.53
C ASN A 113 23.77 11.29 -2.14
N LYS A 114 24.12 10.58 -3.21
CA LYS A 114 23.17 9.82 -4.04
C LYS A 114 22.26 8.88 -3.23
N ALA A 115 22.84 8.08 -2.33
CA ALA A 115 22.09 7.12 -1.52
C ALA A 115 21.04 7.81 -0.65
N VAL A 116 21.44 8.83 0.10
CA VAL A 116 20.57 9.57 1.02
C VAL A 116 19.45 10.30 0.25
N VAL A 117 19.79 10.97 -0.85
CA VAL A 117 18.80 11.74 -1.61
C VAL A 117 17.82 10.81 -2.35
N TYR A 118 18.28 9.71 -2.93
CA TYR A 118 17.37 8.75 -3.58
C TYR A 118 16.46 8.04 -2.57
N GLU A 119 16.98 7.70 -1.40
CA GLU A 119 16.17 7.14 -0.31
C GLU A 119 15.04 8.10 0.11
N ILE A 120 15.33 9.41 0.23
CA ILE A 120 14.32 10.43 0.51
C ILE A 120 13.27 10.50 -0.61
N LEU A 121 13.70 10.50 -1.87
CA LEU A 121 12.79 10.56 -3.02
C LEU A 121 11.87 9.33 -3.09
N PHE A 122 12.40 8.13 -2.87
CA PHE A 122 11.59 6.90 -2.83
C PHE A 122 10.63 6.85 -1.65
N ARG A 123 11.07 7.27 -0.45
CA ARG A 123 10.20 7.40 0.72
C ARG A 123 9.05 8.38 0.47
N ALA A 124 9.33 9.50 -0.21
CA ALA A 124 8.32 10.51 -0.52
C ALA A 124 7.24 10.02 -1.50
N THR A 125 7.54 9.05 -2.38
CA THR A 125 6.59 8.60 -3.42
C THR A 125 5.85 7.31 -3.13
N ALA A 126 6.45 6.37 -2.39
CA ALA A 126 5.89 5.04 -2.25
C ALA A 126 5.16 4.82 -0.92
N GLY A 127 5.25 5.73 0.06
CA GLY A 127 4.72 5.54 1.42
C GLY A 127 5.41 4.43 2.22
N TYR A 128 6.09 3.49 1.55
CA TYR A 128 6.80 2.35 2.10
C TYR A 128 8.23 2.31 1.52
N PRO A 129 9.28 2.37 2.37
CA PRO A 129 10.65 2.24 1.92
C PRO A 129 10.94 0.83 1.40
N VAL A 130 11.61 0.70 0.26
CA VAL A 130 12.16 -0.59 -0.21
C VAL A 130 13.35 -0.95 0.68
N ARG A 131 13.22 -2.01 1.49
CA ARG A 131 14.24 -2.41 2.48
C ARG A 131 15.10 -3.60 2.03
N SER A 132 14.55 -4.46 1.18
CA SER A 132 15.22 -5.67 0.68
C SER A 132 14.81 -5.94 -0.78
N VAL A 133 15.64 -6.72 -1.47
CA VAL A 133 15.40 -7.15 -2.85
C VAL A 133 15.56 -8.67 -2.90
N LEU A 134 14.55 -9.36 -3.42
CA LEU A 134 14.62 -10.78 -3.71
C LEU A 134 15.29 -10.99 -5.08
N VAL A 135 16.34 -11.80 -5.13
CA VAL A 135 17.01 -12.20 -6.38
C VAL A 135 16.78 -13.70 -6.57
N GLN A 136 16.20 -14.08 -7.70
CA GLN A 136 15.92 -15.47 -8.06
C GLN A 136 16.48 -15.80 -9.44
N ALA A 137 16.63 -17.10 -9.73
CA ALA A 137 16.99 -17.56 -11.06
C ALA A 137 15.88 -17.18 -12.07
N PHE A 138 16.28 -16.86 -13.30
CA PHE A 138 15.33 -16.59 -14.38
C PHE A 138 14.56 -17.87 -14.72
N ALA A 139 13.22 -17.77 -14.80
CA ALA A 139 12.35 -18.85 -15.24
C ALA A 139 12.03 -18.68 -16.73
N ASP A 140 12.26 -19.72 -17.53
CA ASP A 140 11.87 -19.75 -18.95
C ASP A 140 10.39 -20.16 -19.06
N ILE A 141 9.49 -19.18 -19.11
CA ILE A 141 8.04 -19.39 -18.96
C ILE A 141 7.40 -19.69 -20.31
N ALA A 142 6.88 -20.92 -20.47
CA ALA A 142 6.05 -21.32 -21.59
C ALA A 142 4.56 -20.99 -21.39
N ALA A 143 4.06 -21.11 -20.16
CA ALA A 143 2.71 -20.69 -19.80
C ALA A 143 2.63 -20.23 -18.34
N GLU A 144 1.73 -19.28 -18.08
CA GLU A 144 1.40 -18.79 -16.75
C GLU A 144 0.03 -19.35 -16.32
N LEU A 145 0.00 -19.95 -15.14
CA LEU A 145 -1.19 -20.54 -14.53
C LEU A 145 -1.49 -19.85 -13.21
N TYR A 146 -2.70 -20.04 -12.71
CA TYR A 146 -3.14 -19.51 -11.43
C TYR A 146 -3.56 -20.64 -10.49
N LEU A 147 -3.10 -20.58 -9.24
CA LEU A 147 -3.55 -21.46 -8.17
C LEU A 147 -3.72 -20.65 -6.88
N ALA A 148 -4.84 -20.84 -6.19
CA ALA A 148 -5.01 -20.30 -4.86
C ALA A 148 -5.81 -21.21 -3.92
N TYR A 149 -5.46 -21.13 -2.64
CA TYR A 149 -6.27 -21.57 -1.51
C TYR A 149 -6.73 -20.35 -0.74
N ALA A 150 -8.04 -20.21 -0.54
CA ALA A 150 -8.60 -19.10 0.22
C ALA A 150 -9.72 -19.58 1.15
N ILE A 151 -9.75 -19.07 2.37
CA ILE A 151 -10.89 -19.28 3.27
C ILE A 151 -12.05 -18.41 2.80
N SER A 152 -13.16 -19.05 2.44
CA SER A 152 -14.39 -18.38 2.02
C SER A 152 -15.56 -18.86 2.86
N GLY A 153 -15.95 -18.07 3.85
CA GLY A 153 -17.01 -18.43 4.80
C GLY A 153 -16.53 -19.48 5.80
N ARG A 154 -17.07 -20.72 5.72
CA ARG A 154 -16.77 -21.80 6.67
C ARG A 154 -15.80 -22.87 6.14
N ALA A 155 -15.37 -22.77 4.88
CA ALA A 155 -14.49 -23.75 4.26
C ALA A 155 -13.43 -23.06 3.39
N ALA A 156 -12.27 -23.70 3.28
CA ALA A 156 -11.29 -23.34 2.27
C ALA A 156 -11.81 -23.69 0.87
N ARG A 157 -11.33 -22.97 -0.13
CA ARG A 157 -11.61 -23.23 -1.54
C ARG A 157 -10.30 -23.36 -2.30
N LEU A 158 -10.27 -24.27 -3.26
CA LEU A 158 -9.25 -24.32 -4.30
C LEU A 158 -9.75 -23.52 -5.50
N LEU A 159 -8.91 -22.62 -5.99
CA LEU A 159 -9.10 -21.89 -7.24
C LEU A 159 -7.95 -22.26 -8.18
N VAL A 160 -8.26 -22.68 -9.40
CA VAL A 160 -7.25 -22.94 -10.44
C VAL A 160 -7.69 -22.39 -11.80
N SER A 161 -6.72 -21.90 -12.58
CA SER A 161 -6.95 -21.49 -13.97
C SER A 161 -5.74 -21.75 -14.84
N ALA A 162 -5.99 -22.17 -16.09
CA ALA A 162 -4.97 -22.23 -17.14
C ALA A 162 -4.54 -20.84 -17.66
N GLN A 163 -5.16 -19.76 -17.16
CA GLN A 163 -4.85 -18.38 -17.50
C GLN A 163 -4.34 -17.65 -16.24
N GLY A 164 -3.03 -17.64 -16.04
CA GLY A 164 -2.34 -16.90 -14.97
C GLY A 164 -1.70 -15.60 -15.46
N GLY A 165 -0.96 -14.92 -14.57
CA GLY A 165 -0.23 -13.69 -14.91
C GLY A 165 -1.12 -12.46 -15.13
N ILE A 166 -2.40 -12.56 -14.79
CA ILE A 166 -3.41 -11.51 -14.92
C ILE A 166 -4.11 -11.28 -13.58
N GLU A 167 -4.76 -10.12 -13.42
CA GLU A 167 -5.65 -9.83 -12.29
C GLU A 167 -6.83 -10.82 -12.31
N ILE A 168 -6.92 -11.67 -11.28
CA ILE A 168 -7.88 -12.78 -11.26
C ILE A 168 -9.33 -12.28 -11.17
N GLU A 169 -9.55 -11.10 -10.57
CA GLU A 169 -10.84 -10.42 -10.51
C GLU A 169 -11.37 -10.13 -11.92
N ARG A 170 -10.50 -9.65 -12.82
CA ARG A 170 -10.89 -9.43 -14.23
C ARG A 170 -11.19 -10.73 -14.96
N LEU A 171 -10.45 -11.80 -14.67
CA LEU A 171 -10.75 -13.12 -15.25
C LEU A 171 -12.10 -13.64 -14.77
N ALA A 172 -12.42 -13.49 -13.48
CA ALA A 172 -13.69 -13.90 -12.90
C ALA A 172 -14.88 -13.15 -13.54
N GLU A 173 -14.71 -11.89 -13.93
CA GLU A 173 -15.74 -11.10 -14.62
C GLU A 173 -15.84 -11.42 -16.13
N SER A 174 -14.71 -11.46 -16.84
CA SER A 174 -14.67 -11.58 -18.30
C SER A 174 -14.78 -13.01 -18.82
N ASN A 175 -14.28 -13.98 -18.08
CA ASN A 175 -14.30 -15.40 -18.44
C ASN A 175 -14.40 -16.31 -17.19
N PRO A 176 -15.54 -16.29 -16.48
CA PRO A 176 -15.72 -17.08 -15.25
C PRO A 176 -15.55 -18.59 -15.46
N GLN A 177 -15.75 -19.09 -16.68
CA GLN A 177 -15.60 -20.52 -16.98
C GLN A 177 -14.13 -20.98 -16.97
N ALA A 178 -13.18 -20.06 -17.18
CA ALA A 178 -11.76 -20.36 -17.10
C ALA A 178 -11.24 -20.49 -15.65
N LEU A 179 -12.04 -20.08 -14.65
CA LEU A 179 -11.68 -20.16 -13.24
C LEU A 179 -12.46 -21.27 -12.55
N VAL A 180 -11.80 -22.40 -12.29
CA VAL A 180 -12.38 -23.48 -11.50
C VAL A 180 -12.28 -23.12 -10.02
N SER A 181 -13.42 -23.01 -9.33
CA SER A 181 -13.49 -22.76 -7.90
C SER A 181 -14.28 -23.85 -7.20
N VAL A 182 -13.64 -24.60 -6.30
CA VAL A 182 -14.26 -25.72 -5.58
C VAL A 182 -14.05 -25.63 -4.07
N PRO A 183 -15.09 -25.91 -3.26
CA PRO A 183 -14.92 -26.01 -1.81
C PRO A 183 -14.08 -27.25 -1.45
N LEU A 184 -13.31 -27.14 -0.38
CA LEU A 184 -12.47 -28.23 0.14
C LEU A 184 -13.09 -28.81 1.41
N ASP A 185 -13.04 -30.14 1.52
CA ASP A 185 -13.36 -30.86 2.74
C ASP A 185 -12.10 -30.94 3.61
N PRO A 186 -12.06 -30.31 4.80
CA PRO A 186 -10.87 -30.28 5.64
C PRO A 186 -10.45 -31.66 6.15
N LEU A 187 -11.36 -32.65 6.18
CA LEU A 187 -11.05 -34.01 6.61
C LEU A 187 -10.43 -34.85 5.49
N ARG A 188 -10.74 -34.53 4.23
CA ARG A 188 -10.21 -35.25 3.06
C ARG A 188 -8.95 -34.59 2.50
N GLY A 189 -8.85 -33.27 2.60
CA GLY A 189 -7.78 -32.49 2.00
C GLY A 189 -7.77 -32.54 0.48
N VAL A 190 -6.59 -32.27 -0.10
CA VAL A 190 -6.37 -32.23 -1.55
C VAL A 190 -5.42 -33.37 -1.94
N SER A 191 -5.96 -34.38 -2.62
CA SER A 191 -5.15 -35.45 -3.20
C SER A 191 -4.69 -35.09 -4.62
N PRO A 192 -3.59 -35.68 -5.12
CA PRO A 192 -3.16 -35.48 -6.52
C PRO A 192 -4.26 -35.83 -7.52
N GLY A 193 -5.03 -36.89 -7.29
CA GLY A 193 -6.15 -37.27 -8.17
C GLY A 193 -7.26 -36.21 -8.22
N PHE A 194 -7.63 -35.65 -7.07
CA PHE A 194 -8.61 -34.56 -7.01
C PHE A 194 -8.07 -33.29 -7.69
N ALA A 195 -6.80 -32.95 -7.46
CA ALA A 195 -6.15 -31.80 -8.08
C ALA A 195 -6.08 -31.92 -9.61
N ALA A 196 -5.72 -33.10 -10.12
CA ALA A 196 -5.70 -33.39 -11.57
C ALA A 196 -7.07 -33.14 -12.21
N GLU A 197 -8.15 -33.62 -11.59
CA GLU A 197 -9.51 -33.39 -12.08
C GLU A 197 -9.82 -31.88 -12.21
N GLN A 198 -9.39 -31.06 -11.24
CA GLN A 198 -9.65 -29.61 -11.28
C GLN A 198 -8.83 -28.91 -12.37
N TRP A 199 -7.59 -29.33 -12.60
CA TRP A 199 -6.74 -28.79 -13.67
C TRP A 199 -7.24 -29.19 -15.06
N GLN A 200 -7.77 -30.40 -15.23
CA GLN A 200 -8.44 -30.81 -16.47
C GLN A 200 -9.68 -29.96 -16.74
N ARG A 201 -10.49 -29.69 -15.70
CA ARG A 201 -11.65 -28.80 -15.79
C ARG A 201 -11.24 -27.35 -16.14
N ALA A 202 -10.07 -26.91 -15.70
CA ALA A 202 -9.50 -25.60 -16.03
C ALA A 202 -8.89 -25.53 -17.45
N GLY A 203 -8.91 -26.63 -18.20
CA GLY A 203 -8.44 -26.68 -19.59
C GLY A 203 -6.95 -26.98 -19.76
N VAL A 204 -6.27 -27.51 -18.73
CA VAL A 204 -4.85 -27.89 -18.84
C VAL A 204 -4.69 -29.24 -19.53
N ASN A 205 -3.60 -29.37 -20.30
CA ASN A 205 -3.24 -30.58 -21.05
C ASN A 205 -2.60 -31.69 -20.18
N ASP A 206 -2.57 -32.92 -20.70
CA ASP A 206 -2.08 -34.11 -19.97
C ASP A 206 -0.59 -34.06 -19.61
N ARG A 207 0.26 -33.34 -20.36
CA ARG A 207 1.72 -33.35 -20.15
C ARG A 207 2.13 -32.71 -18.82
N MET A 208 1.41 -31.69 -18.39
CA MET A 208 1.69 -30.94 -17.15
C MET A 208 0.87 -31.44 -15.97
N LEU A 209 -0.12 -32.30 -16.22
CA LEU A 209 -1.16 -32.64 -15.25
C LEU A 209 -0.60 -33.32 -13.99
N THR A 210 0.36 -34.23 -14.15
CA THR A 210 1.00 -34.92 -13.02
C THR A 210 1.80 -33.94 -12.15
N ALA A 211 2.57 -33.03 -12.76
CA ALA A 211 3.35 -32.04 -12.04
C ALA A 211 2.44 -31.04 -11.30
N LEU A 212 1.38 -30.58 -11.97
CA LEU A 212 0.39 -29.68 -11.37
C LEU A 212 -0.39 -30.35 -10.25
N ALA A 213 -0.77 -31.62 -10.40
CA ALA A 213 -1.44 -32.38 -9.36
C ALA A 213 -0.58 -32.51 -8.09
N ASP A 214 0.70 -32.87 -8.24
CA ASP A 214 1.64 -33.01 -7.13
C ASP A 214 1.89 -31.68 -6.41
N ILE A 215 2.20 -30.61 -7.15
CA ILE A 215 2.44 -29.30 -6.53
C ILE A 215 1.18 -28.75 -5.86
N THR A 216 0.00 -28.96 -6.45
CA THR A 216 -1.28 -28.53 -5.85
C THR A 216 -1.51 -29.21 -4.51
N SER A 217 -1.35 -30.54 -4.41
CA SER A 217 -1.49 -31.24 -3.13
C SER A 217 -0.48 -30.78 -2.08
N ARG A 218 0.79 -30.56 -2.47
CA ARG A 218 1.83 -30.10 -1.54
C ARG A 218 1.60 -28.66 -1.07
N LEU A 219 1.11 -27.79 -1.94
CA LEU A 219 0.74 -26.43 -1.56
C LEU A 219 -0.46 -26.41 -0.62
N TYR A 220 -1.40 -27.36 -0.73
CA TYR A 220 -2.45 -27.53 0.28
C TYR A 220 -1.88 -27.96 1.63
N GLU A 221 -0.93 -28.91 1.65
CA GLU A 221 -0.24 -29.31 2.88
C GLU A 221 0.48 -28.10 3.51
N ALA A 222 1.16 -27.28 2.71
CA ALA A 222 1.79 -26.04 3.17
C ALA A 222 0.77 -25.03 3.71
N PHE A 223 -0.35 -24.83 3.01
CA PHE A 223 -1.45 -23.95 3.44
C PHE A 223 -2.00 -24.36 4.81
N VAL A 224 -2.25 -25.66 5.03
CA VAL A 224 -2.74 -26.19 6.31
C VAL A 224 -1.67 -26.10 7.38
N ALA A 225 -0.43 -26.51 7.07
CA ALA A 225 0.68 -26.48 8.02
C ALA A 225 1.02 -25.07 8.49
N ALA A 226 0.77 -24.06 7.65
CA ALA A 226 1.01 -22.66 7.95
C ALA A 226 -0.11 -21.96 8.75
N ASP A 227 -1.23 -22.65 9.04
CA ASP A 227 -2.47 -22.00 9.47
C ASP A 227 -2.83 -20.82 8.53
N ALA A 228 -2.67 -21.01 7.21
CA ALA A 228 -2.87 -19.95 6.24
C ALA A 228 -4.36 -19.62 6.03
N THR A 229 -4.66 -18.34 5.85
CA THR A 229 -5.99 -17.83 5.44
C THR A 229 -6.08 -17.63 3.93
N LEU A 230 -4.94 -17.35 3.31
CA LEU A 230 -4.74 -17.24 1.86
C LEU A 230 -3.38 -17.81 1.49
N LEU A 231 -3.33 -18.60 0.42
CA LEU A 231 -2.11 -18.93 -0.31
C LEU A 231 -2.42 -18.79 -1.80
N GLU A 232 -1.82 -17.81 -2.45
CA GLU A 232 -1.97 -17.52 -3.87
C GLU A 232 -0.63 -17.65 -4.58
N ILE A 233 -0.61 -18.42 -5.66
CA ILE A 233 0.52 -18.57 -6.56
C ILE A 233 0.14 -17.97 -7.90
N ASN A 234 0.70 -16.79 -8.18
CA ASN A 234 0.42 -16.02 -9.40
C ASN A 234 1.70 -15.29 -9.88
N PRO A 235 2.36 -15.75 -10.97
CA PRO A 235 2.03 -16.94 -11.74
C PRO A 235 2.64 -18.22 -11.13
N LEU A 236 1.92 -19.33 -11.30
CA LEU A 236 2.48 -20.67 -11.32
C LEU A 236 2.94 -20.93 -12.77
N ALA A 237 4.24 -20.92 -13.00
CA ALA A 237 4.79 -21.01 -14.36
C ALA A 237 5.05 -22.45 -14.78
N SER A 238 4.87 -22.74 -16.06
CA SER A 238 5.41 -23.93 -16.68
C SER A 238 6.54 -23.60 -17.63
N SER A 239 7.51 -24.51 -17.72
CA SER A 239 8.63 -24.42 -18.66
C SER A 239 8.35 -25.19 -19.95
N PRO A 240 9.09 -24.93 -21.05
CA PRO A 240 8.91 -25.66 -22.32
C PRO A 240 9.09 -27.19 -22.20
N ASP A 241 9.84 -27.66 -21.19
CA ASP A 241 10.04 -29.07 -20.89
C ASP A 241 8.89 -29.72 -20.09
N GLY A 242 7.87 -28.93 -19.72
CA GLY A 242 6.70 -29.37 -18.94
C GLY A 242 6.89 -29.35 -17.42
N SER A 243 8.06 -28.93 -16.92
CA SER A 243 8.26 -28.69 -15.49
C SER A 243 7.47 -27.46 -15.03
N VAL A 244 7.15 -27.42 -13.73
CA VAL A 244 6.35 -26.35 -13.12
C VAL A 244 7.17 -25.69 -12.00
N CYS A 245 7.14 -24.37 -11.92
CA CYS A 245 7.81 -23.60 -10.88
C CYS A 245 6.94 -22.45 -10.35
N ILE A 246 7.22 -22.03 -9.12
CA ILE A 246 6.55 -20.89 -8.47
C ILE A 246 7.35 -19.64 -8.79
N VAL A 247 6.72 -18.64 -9.42
CA VAL A 247 7.36 -17.35 -9.76
C VAL A 247 6.95 -16.27 -8.77
N GLY A 248 5.68 -16.26 -8.37
CA GLY A 248 5.12 -15.35 -7.39
C GLY A 248 4.29 -16.11 -6.37
N ALA A 249 4.42 -15.74 -5.10
CA ALA A 249 3.63 -16.28 -4.02
C ALA A 249 3.19 -15.16 -3.07
N LEU A 250 1.90 -15.12 -2.76
CA LEU A 250 1.31 -14.32 -1.70
C LEU A 250 0.70 -15.28 -0.68
N MET A 251 1.09 -15.14 0.58
CA MET A 251 0.55 -15.96 1.66
C MET A 251 0.18 -15.07 2.84
N SER A 252 -1.05 -15.26 3.33
CA SER A 252 -1.54 -14.64 4.56
C SER A 252 -1.81 -15.75 5.57
N ILE A 253 -1.36 -15.56 6.80
CA ILE A 253 -1.52 -16.52 7.89
C ILE A 253 -2.54 -16.01 8.92
N ASP A 254 -3.14 -16.93 9.68
CA ASP A 254 -3.93 -16.56 10.85
C ASP A 254 -2.99 -16.12 11.98
N GLU A 255 -2.95 -14.82 12.26
CA GLU A 255 -2.12 -14.25 13.31
C GLU A 255 -2.46 -14.84 14.69
N HIS A 256 -3.70 -15.28 14.91
CA HIS A 256 -4.09 -15.95 16.16
C HIS A 256 -3.49 -17.36 16.31
N ALA A 257 -2.95 -17.95 15.25
CA ALA A 257 -2.25 -19.22 15.27
C ALA A 257 -0.74 -19.09 15.51
N LEU A 258 -0.20 -17.86 15.59
CA LEU A 258 1.25 -17.62 15.77
C LEU A 258 1.87 -18.30 17.00
N PHE A 259 1.07 -18.60 18.03
CA PHE A 259 1.55 -19.38 19.19
C PHE A 259 2.04 -20.78 18.82
N ARG A 260 1.59 -21.34 17.68
CA ARG A 260 2.05 -22.62 17.09
C ARG A 260 3.27 -22.44 16.19
N HIS A 261 3.45 -21.24 15.63
CA HIS A 261 4.50 -20.89 14.66
C HIS A 261 5.55 -19.96 15.27
N ARG A 262 6.07 -20.31 16.46
CA ARG A 262 6.94 -19.42 17.23
C ARG A 262 8.21 -19.02 16.46
N ASP A 263 8.69 -19.88 15.56
CA ASP A 263 9.86 -19.62 14.72
C ASP A 263 9.62 -18.52 13.65
N TRP A 264 8.37 -18.16 13.39
CA TRP A 264 7.99 -17.08 12.46
C TRP A 264 7.78 -15.74 13.18
N ILE A 265 7.72 -15.78 14.50
CA ILE A 265 7.77 -14.57 15.32
C ILE A 265 9.20 -14.09 15.26
N ASP A 266 9.51 -13.31 14.23
CA ASP A 266 10.79 -12.63 14.14
C ASP A 266 10.90 -11.69 15.35
N GLU A 267 11.80 -12.00 16.27
CA GLU A 267 12.10 -11.15 17.42
C GLU A 267 12.63 -9.76 16.97
N ASN A 268 13.09 -9.66 15.71
CA ASN A 268 13.48 -8.42 15.04
C ASN A 268 12.38 -7.84 14.13
N ALA A 269 11.11 -8.28 14.23
CA ALA A 269 9.96 -7.74 13.52
C ALA A 269 9.63 -6.26 13.84
N ASP A 270 10.57 -5.51 14.42
CA ASP A 270 10.58 -4.06 14.48
C ASP A 270 10.42 -3.41 13.09
N ASP A 271 10.67 -4.19 12.03
CA ASP A 271 10.49 -3.82 10.64
C ASP A 271 9.02 -3.67 10.21
N GLN A 272 8.09 -4.42 10.81
CA GLN A 272 6.65 -4.31 10.56
C GLN A 272 5.94 -3.32 11.50
N LEU A 273 6.64 -2.85 12.54
CA LEU A 273 6.07 -1.88 13.45
C LEU A 273 5.81 -0.55 12.73
N PRO A 274 4.72 0.16 13.07
CA PRO A 274 4.41 1.45 12.51
C PRO A 274 5.58 2.44 12.58
N SER A 275 5.72 3.30 11.58
CA SER A 275 6.72 4.37 11.58
C SER A 275 6.40 5.46 12.61
N ASN A 276 5.10 5.69 12.88
CA ASN A 276 4.64 6.60 13.92
C ASN A 276 5.07 6.10 15.30
N PRO A 277 5.85 6.87 16.09
CA PRO A 277 6.33 6.46 17.41
C PRO A 277 5.20 6.10 18.40
N ARG A 278 4.04 6.75 18.30
CA ARG A 278 2.88 6.49 19.17
C ARG A 278 2.23 5.15 18.85
N GLU A 279 2.01 4.88 17.56
CA GLU A 279 1.46 3.60 17.08
C GLU A 279 2.42 2.45 17.37
N ARG A 280 3.73 2.65 17.10
CA ARG A 280 4.80 1.69 17.41
C ARG A 280 4.78 1.27 18.87
N ARG A 281 4.71 2.23 19.79
CA ARG A 281 4.70 1.95 21.24
C ARG A 281 3.50 1.10 21.64
N VAL A 282 2.31 1.38 21.09
CA VAL A 282 1.10 0.59 21.39
C VAL A 282 1.21 -0.81 20.78
N ALA A 283 1.72 -0.95 19.57
CA ALA A 283 1.93 -2.25 18.93
C ALA A 283 2.89 -3.15 19.73
N ILE A 284 4.02 -2.62 20.20
CA ILE A 284 4.97 -3.33 21.07
C ILE A 284 4.27 -3.81 22.35
N VAL A 285 3.57 -2.92 23.04
CA VAL A 285 2.87 -3.26 24.29
C VAL A 285 1.73 -4.26 24.05
N SER A 286 1.05 -4.18 22.90
CA SER A 286 0.00 -5.12 22.50
C SER A 286 0.55 -6.53 22.32
N ARG A 287 1.73 -6.66 21.70
CA ARG A 287 2.45 -7.92 21.49
C ARG A 287 3.01 -8.50 22.78
N ASP A 288 3.70 -7.67 23.58
CA ASP A 288 4.55 -8.15 24.69
C ASP A 288 3.78 -8.38 26.00
N VAL A 289 2.63 -7.74 26.17
CA VAL A 289 1.81 -7.87 27.39
C VAL A 289 0.65 -8.84 27.13
N LEU A 290 0.34 -9.73 28.07
CA LEU A 290 -0.82 -10.63 27.96
C LEU A 290 -2.13 -9.86 28.25
N GLY A 291 -3.29 -10.41 27.84
CA GLY A 291 -4.61 -9.82 28.17
C GLY A 291 -5.40 -9.23 27.00
N GLY A 292 -5.27 -9.81 25.81
CA GLY A 292 -5.99 -9.40 24.60
C GLY A 292 -5.36 -8.20 23.91
N GLU A 293 -5.73 -7.96 22.66
CA GLU A 293 -5.10 -6.92 21.83
C GLU A 293 -5.47 -5.49 22.26
N CYS A 294 -4.52 -4.59 22.06
CA CYS A 294 -4.79 -3.17 21.99
C CYS A 294 -4.20 -2.58 20.71
N GLN A 295 -4.87 -1.55 20.19
CA GLN A 295 -4.47 -0.88 18.95
C GLN A 295 -4.63 0.62 19.09
N TYR A 296 -3.78 1.36 18.40
CA TYR A 296 -3.86 2.81 18.24
C TYR A 296 -3.42 3.13 16.82
N ILE A 297 -4.29 3.81 16.07
CA ILE A 297 -4.02 4.29 14.72
C ILE A 297 -4.25 5.80 14.75
N GLU A 298 -3.25 6.58 14.35
CA GLU A 298 -3.37 8.04 14.33
C GLU A 298 -4.11 8.50 13.08
N LEU A 299 -4.99 9.49 13.26
CA LEU A 299 -5.76 10.12 12.19
C LEU A 299 -5.48 11.63 12.17
N ASP A 300 -5.95 12.32 11.15
CA ASP A 300 -5.66 13.74 10.88
C ASP A 300 -6.51 14.72 11.71
N GLY A 301 -7.48 14.22 12.49
CA GLY A 301 -8.38 15.04 13.32
C GLY A 301 -7.79 15.53 14.64
N ASP A 302 -8.68 16.04 15.49
CA ASP A 302 -8.35 16.72 16.75
C ASP A 302 -9.17 16.25 17.97
N ILE A 303 -10.13 15.33 17.80
CA ILE A 303 -10.88 14.73 18.91
C ILE A 303 -10.39 13.31 19.14
N GLY A 304 -9.73 13.07 20.27
CA GLY A 304 -9.24 11.76 20.67
C GLY A 304 -10.37 10.80 21.02
N LEU A 305 -10.22 9.54 20.62
CA LEU A 305 -11.17 8.47 20.93
C LEU A 305 -10.49 7.45 21.83
N LEU A 306 -11.01 7.28 23.05
CA LEU A 306 -10.72 6.16 23.94
C LEU A 306 -11.98 5.31 24.06
N VAL A 307 -12.07 4.27 23.23
CA VAL A 307 -13.31 3.51 23.00
C VAL A 307 -13.15 2.01 23.26
N GLY A 308 -14.25 1.34 23.55
CA GLY A 308 -14.28 -0.10 23.85
C GLY A 308 -14.63 -0.95 22.64
N GLY A 309 -13.71 -1.85 22.24
CA GLY A 309 -13.92 -2.82 21.16
C GLY A 309 -13.97 -2.21 19.75
N GLY A 310 -13.80 -3.05 18.72
CA GLY A 310 -13.78 -2.60 17.32
C GLY A 310 -15.11 -2.01 16.84
N GLY A 311 -16.21 -2.76 16.95
CA GLY A 311 -17.53 -2.33 16.46
C GLY A 311 -18.05 -1.01 17.05
N PRO A 312 -18.15 -0.88 18.39
CA PRO A 312 -18.61 0.36 19.02
C PRO A 312 -17.67 1.54 18.80
N GLY A 313 -16.37 1.28 18.63
CA GLY A 313 -15.38 2.30 18.27
C GLY A 313 -15.62 2.87 16.87
N LEU A 314 -15.87 2.00 15.89
CA LEU A 314 -16.20 2.40 14.51
C LEU A 314 -17.53 3.16 14.44
N TYR A 315 -18.56 2.71 15.16
CA TYR A 315 -19.83 3.43 15.20
C TYR A 315 -19.69 4.86 15.76
N GLN A 316 -18.87 5.05 16.80
CA GLN A 316 -18.61 6.38 17.35
C GLN A 316 -17.77 7.25 16.41
N HIS A 317 -16.89 6.64 15.60
CA HIS A 317 -16.17 7.33 14.54
C HIS A 317 -17.15 7.89 13.50
N ASP A 318 -18.10 7.07 13.03
CA ASP A 318 -19.12 7.50 12.07
C ASP A 318 -20.00 8.62 12.64
N LEU A 319 -20.44 8.49 13.89
CA LEU A 319 -21.19 9.54 14.58
C LEU A 319 -20.38 10.84 14.70
N MET A 320 -19.08 10.76 14.97
CA MET A 320 -18.21 11.93 15.08
C MET A 320 -18.19 12.69 13.76
N LEU A 321 -18.02 11.99 12.64
CA LEU A 321 -18.03 12.57 11.30
C LEU A 321 -19.41 13.15 10.94
N GLU A 322 -20.49 12.41 11.20
CA GLU A 322 -21.88 12.87 10.98
C GLU A 322 -22.16 14.19 11.72
N LEU A 323 -21.62 14.33 12.93
CA LEU A 323 -21.79 15.51 13.79
C LEU A 323 -20.77 16.62 13.53
N GLY A 324 -19.90 16.47 12.51
CA GLY A 324 -18.92 17.46 12.09
C GLY A 324 -17.64 17.52 12.94
N GLY A 325 -17.41 16.53 13.80
CA GLY A 325 -16.15 16.34 14.50
C GLY A 325 -15.11 15.61 13.65
N ARG A 326 -13.85 15.66 14.08
CA ARG A 326 -12.73 15.01 13.39
C ARG A 326 -11.97 14.08 14.34
N PRO A 327 -12.13 12.75 14.22
CA PRO A 327 -11.37 11.79 15.02
C PRO A 327 -9.85 11.97 14.86
N ALA A 328 -9.13 12.11 15.96
CA ALA A 328 -7.67 12.21 15.99
C ALA A 328 -6.97 10.84 15.99
N ASN A 329 -7.72 9.79 16.31
CA ASN A 329 -7.24 8.42 16.33
C ASN A 329 -8.40 7.43 16.24
N HIS A 330 -8.09 6.18 15.89
CA HIS A 330 -8.87 5.01 16.26
C HIS A 330 -8.11 4.24 17.35
N SER A 331 -8.80 3.67 18.33
CA SER A 331 -8.18 2.83 19.34
C SER A 331 -9.04 1.63 19.70
N VAL A 332 -8.40 0.49 19.88
CA VAL A 332 -9.01 -0.69 20.50
C VAL A 332 -8.37 -0.87 21.86
N THR A 333 -9.19 -0.86 22.92
CA THR A 333 -8.73 -1.14 24.28
C THR A 333 -8.99 -2.61 24.64
N PRO A 334 -8.16 -3.23 25.49
CA PRO A 334 -8.34 -4.62 25.86
C PRO A 334 -9.67 -4.83 26.62
N PRO A 335 -10.34 -5.99 26.44
CA PRO A 335 -11.66 -6.25 27.00
C PRO A 335 -11.64 -6.29 28.53
N THR A 336 -10.65 -6.96 29.13
CA THR A 336 -10.48 -7.13 30.58
C THR A 336 -9.00 -7.30 30.91
N GLY A 337 -8.56 -6.78 32.06
CA GLY A 337 -7.20 -7.00 32.55
C GLY A 337 -6.98 -6.37 33.92
N SER A 338 -6.28 -7.08 34.81
CA SER A 338 -5.68 -6.49 36.01
C SER A 338 -4.43 -5.69 35.68
N ASP A 339 -3.78 -6.00 34.55
CA ASP A 339 -2.63 -5.28 34.02
C ASP A 339 -3.08 -4.10 33.14
N ASN A 340 -2.89 -2.89 33.67
CA ASN A 340 -3.29 -1.66 32.99
C ASN A 340 -2.24 -1.13 32.01
N ARG A 341 -1.09 -1.80 31.80
CA ARG A 341 -0.03 -1.33 30.88
C ARG A 341 -0.54 -1.08 29.46
N LYS A 342 -1.39 -1.97 28.94
CA LYS A 342 -2.00 -1.82 27.60
C LYS A 342 -2.90 -0.59 27.52
N LEU A 343 -3.80 -0.42 28.50
CA LEU A 343 -4.70 0.73 28.55
C LEU A 343 -3.90 2.04 28.71
N ARG A 344 -2.91 2.05 29.59
CA ARG A 344 -2.00 3.19 29.80
C ARG A 344 -1.28 3.58 28.50
N ALA A 345 -0.72 2.61 27.76
CA ALA A 345 -0.02 2.88 26.50
C ALA A 345 -0.93 3.56 25.46
N VAL A 346 -2.19 3.13 25.35
CA VAL A 346 -3.19 3.76 24.46
C VAL A 346 -3.52 5.18 24.93
N ILE A 347 -3.78 5.39 26.21
CA ILE A 347 -4.10 6.71 26.77
C ILE A 347 -2.92 7.67 26.58
N GLU A 348 -1.69 7.23 26.82
CA GLU A 348 -0.47 8.01 26.59
C GLU A 348 -0.27 8.33 25.11
N ALA A 349 -0.56 7.40 24.19
CA ALA A 349 -0.52 7.67 22.74
C ALA A 349 -1.53 8.75 22.34
N ILE A 350 -2.75 8.73 22.88
CA ILE A 350 -3.75 9.77 22.62
C ILE A 350 -3.23 11.14 23.09
N PHE A 351 -2.74 11.27 24.33
CA PHE A 351 -2.26 12.54 24.87
C PHE A 351 -0.94 13.02 24.27
N ASP A 352 -0.13 12.13 23.68
CA ASP A 352 1.10 12.50 22.95
C ASP A 352 0.81 13.05 21.54
N ASN A 353 -0.45 13.04 21.07
CA ASN A 353 -0.82 13.66 19.80
C ASN A 353 -0.95 15.19 19.98
N PRO A 354 -0.10 16.00 19.33
CA PRO A 354 -0.11 17.45 19.49
C PRO A 354 -1.35 18.14 18.91
N ARG A 355 -2.16 17.45 18.08
CA ARG A 355 -3.41 17.99 17.51
C ARG A 355 -4.60 17.85 18.46
N LEU A 356 -4.45 17.11 19.56
CA LEU A 356 -5.56 16.78 20.46
C LEU A 356 -6.15 18.04 21.11
N LYS A 357 -7.46 18.26 20.89
CA LYS A 357 -8.24 19.35 21.48
C LYS A 357 -9.33 18.86 22.43
N ALA A 358 -9.83 17.64 22.26
CA ALA A 358 -10.84 17.05 23.14
C ALA A 358 -10.67 15.53 23.21
N LEU A 359 -11.22 14.89 24.23
CA LEU A 359 -11.19 13.43 24.39
C LEU A 359 -12.59 12.88 24.66
N LEU A 360 -13.00 11.89 23.88
CA LEU A 360 -14.15 11.04 24.19
C LEU A 360 -13.67 9.74 24.83
N VAL A 361 -14.12 9.48 26.06
CA VAL A 361 -14.03 8.18 26.71
C VAL A 361 -15.39 7.49 26.54
N GLY A 362 -15.53 6.73 25.47
CA GLY A 362 -16.82 6.27 24.96
C GLY A 362 -16.93 4.75 24.90
N PHE A 363 -17.55 4.16 25.91
CA PHE A 363 -17.70 2.71 26.03
C PHE A 363 -19.17 2.33 26.07
N ASN A 364 -19.50 1.16 25.52
CA ASN A 364 -20.75 0.46 25.81
C ASN A 364 -20.88 0.14 27.31
N PHE A 365 -22.05 -0.36 27.71
CA PHE A 365 -22.26 -0.82 29.07
C PHE A 365 -21.22 -1.90 29.40
N ALA A 366 -20.34 -1.62 30.36
CA ALA A 366 -19.22 -2.48 30.72
C ALA A 366 -19.75 -3.65 31.57
N GLN A 367 -19.93 -4.80 30.93
CA GLN A 367 -20.44 -6.00 31.61
C GLN A 367 -19.37 -6.68 32.48
N MET A 368 -18.13 -6.77 31.96
CA MET A 368 -17.04 -7.48 32.64
C MET A 368 -15.94 -6.52 33.16
N ALA A 369 -15.73 -5.39 32.48
CA ALA A 369 -14.69 -4.45 32.83
C ALA A 369 -15.13 -3.51 33.96
N ARG A 370 -14.27 -3.34 34.96
CA ARG A 370 -14.47 -2.33 36.00
C ARG A 370 -14.17 -0.93 35.48
N THR A 371 -15.15 -0.06 35.56
CA THR A 371 -15.07 1.32 35.08
C THR A 371 -14.07 2.14 35.89
N ASP A 372 -13.95 1.88 37.19
CA ASP A 372 -13.07 2.62 38.10
C ASP A 372 -11.58 2.33 37.83
N ILE A 373 -11.25 1.14 37.33
CA ILE A 373 -9.89 0.83 36.89
C ILE A 373 -9.51 1.66 35.65
N ARG A 374 -10.44 1.79 34.70
CA ARG A 374 -10.21 2.57 33.47
C ARG A 374 -10.07 4.05 33.77
N VAL A 375 -10.96 4.61 34.59
CA VAL A 375 -10.93 6.02 34.97
C VAL A 375 -9.72 6.33 35.86
N ARG A 376 -9.34 5.43 36.77
CA ARG A 376 -8.10 5.57 37.54
C ARG A 376 -6.88 5.65 36.62
N THR A 377 -6.76 4.75 35.64
CA THR A 377 -5.65 4.77 34.68
C THR A 377 -5.61 6.07 33.89
N LEU A 378 -6.78 6.58 33.44
CA LEU A 378 -6.90 7.88 32.79
C LEU A 378 -6.39 9.02 33.69
N VAL A 379 -6.87 9.05 34.94
CA VAL A 379 -6.49 10.07 35.93
C VAL A 379 -4.99 10.03 36.22
N GLU A 380 -4.41 8.85 36.42
CA GLU A 380 -2.98 8.70 36.63
C GLU A 380 -2.15 9.21 35.44
N VAL A 381 -2.61 9.01 34.20
CA VAL A 381 -1.92 9.54 33.01
C VAL A 381 -2.09 11.07 32.91
N LEU A 382 -3.29 11.59 33.19
CA LEU A 382 -3.53 13.05 33.24
C LEU A 382 -2.57 13.73 34.22
N ASP A 383 -2.41 13.14 35.42
CA ASP A 383 -1.59 13.70 36.48
C ASP A 383 -0.09 13.55 36.17
N ALA A 384 0.34 12.37 35.70
CA ALA A 384 1.74 12.10 35.34
C ALA A 384 2.23 13.02 34.19
N LYS A 385 1.37 13.27 33.19
CA LYS A 385 1.71 14.12 32.04
C LYS A 385 1.36 15.60 32.28
N ARG A 386 0.80 15.96 33.45
CA ARG A 386 0.39 17.31 33.82
C ARG A 386 -0.56 17.94 32.78
N ILE A 387 -1.54 17.17 32.31
CA ILE A 387 -2.52 17.63 31.31
C ILE A 387 -3.44 18.68 31.94
N ASP A 388 -3.49 19.88 31.35
CA ASP A 388 -4.37 20.96 31.79
C ASP A 388 -5.78 20.77 31.22
N THR A 389 -6.65 20.07 31.97
CA THR A 389 -8.01 19.76 31.52
C THR A 389 -8.87 21.01 31.31
N ARG A 390 -8.52 22.18 31.87
CA ARG A 390 -9.22 23.45 31.57
C ARG A 390 -9.23 23.79 30.08
N LYS A 391 -8.21 23.35 29.34
CA LYS A 391 -8.04 23.61 27.90
C LYS A 391 -8.43 22.43 27.02
N LEU A 392 -8.68 21.26 27.61
CA LEU A 392 -8.92 20.01 26.90
C LEU A 392 -10.15 19.33 27.49
N PRO A 393 -11.36 19.57 26.91
CA PRO A 393 -12.57 18.90 27.35
C PRO A 393 -12.46 17.38 27.23
N ILE A 394 -12.87 16.70 28.29
CA ILE A 394 -12.95 15.24 28.34
C ILE A 394 -14.40 14.85 28.62
N VAL A 395 -15.02 14.10 27.72
CA VAL A 395 -16.38 13.55 27.90
C VAL A 395 -16.27 12.07 28.21
N ILE A 396 -16.81 11.64 29.34
CA ILE A 396 -16.77 10.27 29.82
C ILE A 396 -18.18 9.68 29.80
N ARG A 397 -18.41 8.77 28.86
CA ARG A 397 -19.56 7.87 28.78
C ARG A 397 -19.08 6.45 29.05
N LEU A 398 -19.17 6.07 30.33
CA LEU A 398 -18.74 4.76 30.81
C LEU A 398 -19.67 4.30 31.93
N PHE A 399 -20.39 3.20 31.73
CA PHE A 399 -21.38 2.69 32.68
C PHE A 399 -21.07 1.25 33.05
N GLY A 400 -21.30 0.85 34.30
CA GLY A 400 -21.06 -0.52 34.77
C GLY A 400 -20.50 -0.61 36.18
N ALA A 401 -19.81 -1.70 36.48
CA ALA A 401 -19.22 -1.93 37.80
C ALA A 401 -18.20 -0.84 38.15
N GLY A 402 -18.32 -0.24 39.34
CA GLY A 402 -17.43 0.83 39.82
C GLY A 402 -17.76 2.24 39.30
N GLU A 403 -18.94 2.45 38.70
CA GLU A 403 -19.30 3.75 38.10
C GLU A 403 -19.31 4.89 39.13
N GLU A 404 -19.84 4.65 40.33
CA GLU A 404 -19.86 5.67 41.41
C GLU A 404 -18.46 6.12 41.80
N LEU A 405 -17.52 5.18 41.94
CA LEU A 405 -16.11 5.48 42.20
C LEU A 405 -15.49 6.24 41.03
N SER A 406 -15.79 5.83 39.79
CA SER A 406 -15.30 6.50 38.58
C SER A 406 -15.74 7.96 38.52
N ARG A 407 -17.02 8.21 38.81
CA ARG A 407 -17.61 9.56 38.84
C ARG A 407 -16.96 10.41 39.94
N ALA A 408 -16.75 9.83 41.13
CA ALA A 408 -16.08 10.50 42.24
C ALA A 408 -14.61 10.86 41.93
N MET A 409 -13.87 10.00 41.20
CA MET A 409 -12.45 10.23 40.87
C MET A 409 -12.21 11.46 39.99
N VAL A 410 -13.18 11.80 39.13
CA VAL A 410 -13.09 12.97 38.24
C VAL A 410 -13.94 14.14 38.71
N ALA A 411 -14.69 13.98 39.80
CA ALA A 411 -15.49 15.06 40.37
C ALA A 411 -14.60 16.25 40.74
N GLY A 412 -14.98 17.45 40.28
CA GLY A 412 -14.24 18.68 40.53
C GLY A 412 -13.05 18.93 39.58
N ARG A 413 -12.72 18.00 38.67
CA ARG A 413 -11.73 18.28 37.62
C ARG A 413 -12.34 19.23 36.58
N PRO A 414 -11.68 20.36 36.26
CA PRO A 414 -12.20 21.30 35.27
C PRO A 414 -12.38 20.65 33.91
N ASN A 415 -13.53 20.88 33.26
CA ASN A 415 -13.86 20.42 31.90
C ASN A 415 -13.80 18.88 31.70
N VAL A 416 -13.95 18.11 32.77
CA VAL A 416 -14.13 16.66 32.71
C VAL A 416 -15.60 16.33 33.00
N HIS A 417 -16.31 15.85 31.99
CA HIS A 417 -17.76 15.65 31.99
C HIS A 417 -18.09 14.17 32.04
N TYR A 418 -18.43 13.66 33.24
CA TYR A 418 -18.97 12.30 33.36
C TYR A 418 -20.48 12.33 33.13
N VAL A 419 -20.94 11.83 31.98
CA VAL A 419 -22.35 11.99 31.59
C VAL A 419 -23.29 11.17 32.49
N PRO A 420 -24.57 11.57 32.61
CA PRO A 420 -25.55 10.80 33.37
C PRO A 420 -25.78 9.40 32.82
N ARG A 421 -26.18 8.49 33.70
CA ARG A 421 -26.52 7.13 33.29
C ARG A 421 -27.75 7.18 32.39
N GLY A 422 -27.67 6.54 31.23
CA GLY A 422 -28.72 6.57 30.20
C GLY A 422 -28.36 7.42 28.98
N THR A 423 -27.37 8.32 29.07
CA THR A 423 -26.85 9.04 27.91
C THR A 423 -26.38 8.05 26.84
N SER A 424 -26.91 8.24 25.64
CA SER A 424 -26.58 7.46 24.45
C SER A 424 -25.18 7.79 23.94
N LEU A 425 -24.64 6.92 23.08
CA LEU A 425 -23.36 7.20 22.41
C LEU A 425 -23.44 8.47 21.56
N LYS A 426 -24.54 8.67 20.82
CA LYS A 426 -24.73 9.85 19.97
C LYS A 426 -24.74 11.14 20.78
N GLU A 427 -25.40 11.17 21.94
CA GLU A 427 -25.40 12.34 22.82
C GLU A 427 -24.01 12.65 23.39
N ALA A 428 -23.25 11.62 23.80
CA ALA A 428 -21.89 11.80 24.29
C ALA A 428 -20.94 12.32 23.19
N VAL A 429 -21.06 11.79 21.97
CA VAL A 429 -20.31 12.28 20.80
C VAL A 429 -20.71 13.71 20.47
N ALA A 430 -22.00 14.04 20.45
CA ALA A 430 -22.47 15.40 20.20
C ALA A 430 -21.94 16.40 21.23
N LEU A 431 -21.82 15.99 22.49
CA LEU A 431 -21.24 16.82 23.54
C LEU A 431 -19.74 17.09 23.30
N VAL A 432 -18.94 16.05 23.03
CA VAL A 432 -17.49 16.23 22.86
C VAL A 432 -17.17 17.08 21.62
N VAL A 433 -17.91 16.90 20.52
CA VAL A 433 -17.76 17.72 19.30
C VAL A 433 -18.06 19.18 19.60
N ARG A 434 -19.17 19.46 20.31
CA ARG A 434 -19.55 20.82 20.68
C ARG A 434 -18.49 21.49 21.54
N LEU A 435 -17.97 20.78 22.55
CA LEU A 435 -16.92 21.29 23.42
C LEU A 435 -15.60 21.52 22.67
N ALA A 436 -15.24 20.63 21.73
CA ALA A 436 -14.06 20.78 20.88
C ALA A 436 -14.12 22.05 20.00
N HIS A 437 -15.32 22.46 19.59
CA HIS A 437 -15.56 23.70 18.84
C HIS A 437 -15.78 24.94 19.74
N GLY A 438 -15.55 24.83 21.06
CA GLY A 438 -15.67 25.95 21.99
C GLY A 438 -17.10 26.29 22.44
N GLY A 439 -18.07 25.43 22.18
CA GLY A 439 -19.43 25.57 22.70
C GLY A 439 -19.52 25.18 24.18
N GLU A 440 -20.55 25.67 24.88
CA GLU A 440 -20.81 25.30 26.28
C GLU A 440 -21.50 23.91 26.39
N PRO A 441 -21.27 23.18 27.50
CA PRO A 441 -22.08 22.00 27.81
C PRO A 441 -23.53 22.45 28.02
N GLY A 442 -24.39 22.20 27.04
CA GLY A 442 -25.77 22.68 27.08
C GLY A 442 -26.56 22.14 28.29
N SER A 443 -27.65 22.81 28.65
CA SER A 443 -28.49 22.51 29.84
C SER A 443 -29.27 21.19 29.79
N ALA A 444 -28.91 20.26 28.89
CA ALA A 444 -29.64 19.02 28.62
C ALA A 444 -28.70 17.80 28.67
N LEU A 445 -27.90 17.71 29.73
CA LEU A 445 -27.30 16.47 30.21
C LEU A 445 -27.97 16.07 31.51
#